data_AF-A0A520DEQ1-F1
#
_entry.id   AF-A0A520DEQ1-F1
#
_cell.length_a   1.000
_cell.length_b   1.000
_cell.length_c   1.000
_cell.angle_alpha   90.00
_cell.angle_beta   90.00
_cell.angle_gamma   90.00
#
_symmetry.space_group_name_H-M   'P 1'
#
loop_
_entity.id
_entity.type
_entity.pdbx_description
1 polymer ?
#
loop_
_entity_poly.entity_id
_entity_poly.type
_entity_poly.pdbx_seq_one_letter_code
_entity_poly.pdbx_strand_id
1 'polypeptide(L)' 'MFDEIEPHLLTDEALAVAIQQHRRAALRGSGYTAQRGDALERELRRRAGIVSEFGAPLRFAAPRRRPWWQFW' A
#
# COMPACT_ATOMS: atom_id res chain seq x y z
N MET A 1 -11.37 -17.23 5.84
CA MET A 1 -11.84 -17.09 4.45
C MET A 1 -12.11 -15.60 4.24
N PHE A 2 -11.06 -14.80 4.04
CA PHE A 2 -11.18 -13.37 3.69
C PHE A 2 -11.17 -13.28 2.17
N ASP A 3 -12.16 -13.92 1.55
CA ASP A 3 -12.34 -13.86 0.11
C ASP A 3 -12.92 -12.50 -0.25
N GLU A 4 -12.29 -11.90 -1.27
CA GLU A 4 -12.94 -10.94 -2.17
C GLU A 4 -13.49 -9.66 -1.55
N ILE A 5 -12.71 -8.97 -0.71
CA ILE A 5 -12.93 -7.53 -0.59
C ILE A 5 -12.58 -6.90 -1.94
N GLU A 6 -13.59 -6.48 -2.69
CA GLU A 6 -13.41 -5.82 -3.97
C GLU A 6 -12.71 -4.47 -3.75
N PRO A 7 -11.55 -4.22 -4.40
CA PRO A 7 -10.75 -3.02 -4.14
C PRO A 7 -11.52 -1.70 -4.32
N HIS A 8 -12.51 -1.70 -5.20
CA HIS A 8 -13.31 -0.51 -5.51
C HIS A 8 -14.32 -0.15 -4.41
N LEU A 9 -14.68 -1.10 -3.52
CA LEU A 9 -15.60 -0.87 -2.41
C LEU A 9 -14.92 -0.30 -1.15
N LEU A 10 -13.58 -0.36 -1.10
CA LEU A 10 -12.81 0.16 0.02
C LEU A 10 -12.59 1.67 -0.10
N THR A 11 -12.54 2.37 1.02
CA THR A 11 -12.00 3.74 1.09
C THR A 11 -10.48 3.72 0.91
N ASP A 12 -9.88 4.87 0.58
CA ASP A 12 -8.44 4.98 0.36
C ASP A 12 -7.62 4.63 1.62
N GLU A 13 -8.12 4.99 2.81
CA GLU A 13 -7.52 4.60 4.09
C GLU A 13 -7.59 3.09 4.30
N ALA A 14 -8.74 2.47 4.00
CA ALA A 14 -8.91 1.04 4.13
C ALA A 14 -8.04 0.26 3.12
N LEU A 15 -7.87 0.79 1.90
CA LEU A 15 -6.92 0.26 0.92
C LEU A 15 -5.49 0.31 1.46
N ALA A 16 -5.05 1.44 2.01
CA ALA A 16 -3.70 1.58 2.58
C ALA A 16 -3.44 0.58 3.72
N VAL A 17 -4.42 0.39 4.62
CA VAL A 17 -4.33 -0.58 5.72
C VAL A 17 -4.27 -2.01 5.18
N ALA A 18 -5.13 -2.36 4.22
CA ALA A 18 -5.16 -3.69 3.62
C ALA A 18 -3.85 -4.02 2.88
N ILE A 19 -3.28 -3.07 2.13
CA ILE A 19 -1.96 -3.23 1.47
C ILE A 19 -0.89 -3.58 2.50
N GLN A 20 -0.83 -2.88 3.63
CA GLN A 20 0.16 -3.14 4.69
C GLN A 20 -0.01 -4.53 5.31
N GLN A 21 -1.26 -4.96 5.55
CA GLN A 21 -1.55 -6.30 6.07
C GLN A 21 -1.12 -7.38 5.08
N HIS A 22 -1.43 -7.21 3.79
CA HIS A 22 -1.02 -8.15 2.74
C HIS A 22 0.49 -8.22 2.56
N ARG A 23 1.20 -7.10 2.60
CA ARG A 23 2.68 -7.07 2.58
C ARG A 23 3.29 -7.79 3.77
N ARG A 24 2.78 -7.54 4.99
CA ARG A 24 3.24 -8.25 6.20
C ARG A 24 2.97 -9.76 6.12
N ALA A 25 1.84 -10.15 5.55
CA ALA A 25 1.53 -11.56 5.31
C ALA A 25 2.43 -12.18 4.23
N ALA A 26 2.76 -11.42 3.18
CA ALA A 26 3.65 -11.85 2.10
C ALA A 26 5.08 -12.11 2.56
N LEU A 27 5.58 -11.35 3.56
CA LEU A 27 6.87 -11.62 4.21
C LEU A 27 6.94 -13.01 4.85
N ARG A 28 5.79 -13.66 5.12
CA ARG A 28 5.72 -15.03 5.63
C ARG A 28 5.77 -16.09 4.52
N GLY A 29 6.03 -15.69 3.27
CA GLY A 29 6.30 -16.61 2.16
C GLY A 29 5.11 -16.95 1.25
N SER A 30 3.98 -16.24 1.37
CA SER A 30 2.84 -16.47 0.46
C SER A 30 2.90 -15.51 -0.73
N GLY A 31 3.27 -16.02 -1.92
CA GLY A 31 3.25 -15.24 -3.16
C GLY A 31 1.85 -14.74 -3.53
N TYR A 32 0.81 -15.47 -3.13
CA TYR A 32 -0.59 -15.07 -3.30
C TYR A 32 -0.93 -13.79 -2.53
N THR A 33 -0.46 -13.65 -1.28
CA THR A 33 -0.71 -12.43 -0.49
C THR A 33 0.08 -11.23 -1.02
N ALA A 34 1.25 -11.46 -1.64
CA ALA A 34 2.00 -10.42 -2.33
C ALA A 34 1.21 -9.86 -3.52
N GLN A 35 0.78 -10.73 -4.44
CA GLN A 35 -0.01 -10.34 -5.60
C GLN A 35 -1.31 -9.60 -5.23
N ARG A 36 -1.93 -10.00 -4.11
CA ARG A 36 -3.14 -9.33 -3.62
C ARG A 36 -2.85 -7.94 -3.07
N GLY A 37 -1.72 -7.76 -2.38
CA GLY A 37 -1.23 -6.45 -1.98
C GLY A 37 -1.02 -5.53 -3.18
N ASP A 38 -0.43 -6.05 -4.26
CA ASP A 38 -0.17 -5.28 -5.49
C ASP A 38 -1.46 -4.88 -6.22
N ALA A 39 -2.51 -5.71 -6.16
CA ALA A 39 -3.82 -5.38 -6.73
C ALA A 39 -4.50 -4.21 -5.99
N LEU A 40 -4.45 -4.20 -4.66
CA LEU A 40 -4.97 -3.12 -3.83
C LEU A 40 -4.17 -1.82 -4.03
N GLU A 41 -2.85 -1.94 -4.16
CA GLU A 41 -1.98 -0.79 -4.43
C GLU A 41 -2.23 -0.17 -5.81
N ARG A 42 -2.49 -0.99 -6.83
CA ARG A 42 -2.89 -0.49 -8.16
C ARG A 42 -4.18 0.34 -8.09
N GLU A 43 -5.17 -0.11 -7.33
CA GLU A 43 -6.41 0.66 -7.17
C GLU A 43 -6.17 1.99 -6.45
N LEU A 44 -5.38 1.98 -5.37
CA LEU A 44 -5.02 3.20 -4.64
C LEU A 44 -4.25 4.19 -5.52
N ARG A 45 -3.32 3.70 -6.36
CA ARG A 45 -2.59 4.52 -7.34
C ARG A 45 -3.50 5.06 -8.44
N ARG A 46 -4.44 4.26 -8.94
CA ARG A 46 -5.46 4.68 -9.92
C ARG A 46 -6.27 5.86 -9.38
N ARG A 47 -6.76 5.77 -8.14
CA ARG A 47 -7.53 6.85 -7.50
C ARG A 47 -6.71 8.11 -7.25
N ALA A 48 -5.44 7.94 -6.90
CA ALA A 48 -4.51 9.05 -6.72
C ALA A 48 -4.02 9.67 -8.05
N GLY A 49 -4.44 9.15 -9.22
CA GLY A 49 -3.97 9.61 -10.53
C GLY A 49 -2.49 9.32 -10.78
N ILE A 50 -1.90 8.36 -10.07
CA ILE A 50 -0.49 8.00 -10.18
C ILE A 50 -0.33 6.94 -11.27
N VAL A 51 0.19 7.35 -12.43
CA VAL A 51 0.36 6.50 -13.62
C VAL A 51 1.57 5.55 -13.50
N SER A 52 2.50 5.81 -12.57
CA SER A 52 3.71 4.97 -12.43
C SER A 52 3.45 3.71 -11.61
N GLU A 53 3.66 2.54 -12.22
CA GLU A 53 3.63 1.22 -11.57
C GLU A 53 4.88 0.95 -10.71
N PHE A 54 5.99 1.67 -10.93
CA PHE A 54 7.30 1.27 -10.39
C PHE A 54 8.07 2.29 -9.56
N GLY A 55 7.65 3.56 -9.38
CA GLY A 55 8.59 4.49 -8.73
C GLY A 55 8.10 5.80 -8.13
N ALA A 56 6.82 6.13 -8.17
CA ALA A 56 6.35 7.32 -7.45
C ALA A 56 5.97 6.93 -6.02
N PRO A 57 6.75 7.30 -4.97
CA PRO A 57 6.28 7.13 -3.60
C PRO A 57 4.95 7.88 -3.47
N LEU A 58 3.97 7.17 -2.91
CA LEU A 58 2.66 7.74 -2.57
C LEU A 58 2.91 8.98 -1.70
N ARG A 59 2.74 10.17 -2.28
CA ARG A 59 3.13 11.44 -1.64
C ARG A 59 2.41 11.67 -0.30
N PHE A 60 1.27 11.02 -0.08
CA PHE A 60 0.54 11.07 1.18
C PHE A 60 1.19 10.26 2.33
N ALA A 61 2.12 9.35 2.02
CA ALA A 61 2.79 8.47 3.01
C ALA A 61 4.29 8.76 3.15
N ALA A 62 4.79 9.86 2.58
CA ALA A 62 6.20 10.20 2.68
C ALA A 62 6.57 10.55 4.14
N PRO A 63 7.51 9.83 4.79
CA PRO A 63 7.94 10.19 6.13
C PRO A 63 8.58 11.59 6.11
N ARG A 64 8.13 12.48 7.00
CA ARG A 64 8.72 13.82 7.14
C ARG A 64 10.20 13.66 7.47
N ARG A 65 11.07 14.17 6.59
CA ARG A 65 12.52 14.21 6.82
C ARG A 65 12.79 15.01 8.09
N ARG A 66 13.14 14.32 9.17
CA ARG A 66 13.64 14.98 10.38
C ARG A 66 15.12 15.34 10.17
N PRO A 67 15.54 16.56 10.52
CA PRO A 67 16.95 16.90 10.51
C PRO A 67 17.73 15.98 11.46
N TRP A 68 18.94 15.60 11.06
CA TRP A 68 19.81 14.66 11.79
C TRP A 68 20.21 15.14 13.19
N TRP A 69 20.08 16.44 13.49
CA TRP A 69 20.35 17.02 14.79
C TRP A 69 19.18 16.91 15.78
N GLN A 70 18.00 16.43 15.35
CA GLN A 70 16.79 16.36 16.18
C GLN A 70 16.69 15.07 17.03
N PHE A 71 17.81 14.34 17.17
CA PHE A 71 17.94 13.10 17.96
C PHE A 71 18.72 13.29 19.28
N TRP A 72 19.05 14.53 19.66
CA TRP A 72 19.67 14.88 20.93
C TRP A 72 18.69 15.63 21.83
#